data_AF-A0A1F9WQX8-F1
#
_entry.id   AF-A0A1F9WQX8-F1
#
_cell.length_a   1.000
_cell.length_b   1.000
_cell.length_c   1.000
_cell.angle_alpha   90.00
_cell.angle_beta   90.00
_cell.angle_gamma   90.00
#
_symmetry.space_group_name_H-M   'P 1'
#
loop_
_entity.id
_entity.type
_entity.pdbx_description
1 polymer ?
#
loop_
_entity_poly.entity_id
_entity_poly.type
_entity_poly.pdbx_seq_one_letter_code
_entity_poly.pdbx_strand_id
1 'polypeptide(L)'
;MFKKYVCSMLAVFMIAAASGVSQSWARGIFGDVPEESPSVIDYAWRGLAIGTLAGLSAGYVRYADERDNTEDIARSLGYGSLAGAGVGILVGLADAASGKTGIGGIILRDMRMGGSLGLVLGTIWGGIDALGTNQWESVGKGAAWGYLGGVVLGLGIGIIEAPELVSEEAERKTLRYGMSIFEDSQKNICPALSLSFPY
;
A
#
# COMPACT_ATOMS: atom_id res chain seq x y z
N MET A 1 -4.84 19.03 -29.67
CA MET A 1 -3.43 18.64 -29.40
C MET A 1 -3.12 18.67 -27.90
N PHE A 2 -3.52 19.72 -27.16
CA PHE A 2 -3.29 19.88 -25.72
C PHE A 2 -3.79 18.71 -24.83
N LYS A 3 -5.01 18.19 -25.08
CA LYS A 3 -5.58 17.02 -24.38
C LYS A 3 -4.66 15.79 -24.34
N LYS A 4 -4.02 15.47 -25.46
CA LYS A 4 -3.16 14.27 -25.56
C LYS A 4 -1.95 14.36 -24.62
N TYR A 5 -1.36 15.55 -24.50
CA TYR A 5 -0.21 15.79 -23.63
C TYR A 5 -0.58 15.79 -22.14
N VAL A 6 -1.74 16.36 -21.79
CA VAL A 6 -2.23 16.35 -20.40
C VAL A 6 -2.52 14.92 -19.96
N CYS A 7 -3.19 14.10 -20.78
CA CYS A 7 -3.45 12.69 -20.46
C CYS A 7 -2.17 11.86 -20.30
N SER A 8 -1.19 12.01 -21.20
CA SER A 8 0.09 11.31 -21.07
C SER A 8 0.91 11.80 -19.87
N MET A 9 0.97 13.11 -19.59
CA MET A 9 1.67 13.62 -18.41
C MET A 9 1.04 13.15 -17.10
N LEU A 10 -0.29 13.09 -17.03
CA LEU A 10 -1.01 12.68 -15.81
C LEU A 10 -0.85 11.17 -15.57
N ALA A 11 -0.85 10.35 -16.62
CA ALA A 11 -0.51 8.94 -16.53
C ALA A 11 0.95 8.73 -16.08
N VAL A 12 1.91 9.46 -16.68
CA VAL A 12 3.32 9.42 -16.28
C VAL A 12 3.50 9.91 -14.85
N PHE A 13 2.77 10.94 -14.43
CA PHE A 13 2.78 11.43 -13.05
C PHE A 13 2.20 10.41 -12.08
N MET A 14 1.09 9.73 -12.42
CA MET A 14 0.55 8.66 -11.58
C MET A 14 1.50 7.47 -11.48
N ILE A 15 2.15 7.08 -12.58
CA ILE A 15 3.18 6.03 -12.59
C ILE A 15 4.38 6.44 -11.72
N ALA A 16 4.87 7.68 -11.88
CA ALA A 16 5.99 8.23 -11.10
C ALA A 16 5.62 8.42 -9.62
N ALA A 17 4.40 8.83 -9.31
CA ALA A 17 3.90 9.00 -7.96
C ALA A 17 3.72 7.64 -7.27
N ALA A 18 3.18 6.65 -7.97
CA ALA A 18 3.07 5.29 -7.46
C ALA A 18 4.44 4.63 -7.20
N SER A 19 5.46 4.93 -8.01
CA SER A 19 6.81 4.35 -7.87
C SER A 19 7.72 5.12 -6.91
N GLY A 20 7.61 6.45 -6.79
CA GLY A 20 8.55 7.27 -6.02
C GLY A 20 8.01 7.90 -4.72
N VAL A 21 6.70 8.16 -4.62
CA VAL A 21 6.15 8.98 -3.52
C VAL A 21 5.88 8.14 -2.26
N SER A 22 5.70 6.82 -2.38
CA SER A 22 5.18 6.01 -1.27
C SER A 22 6.21 5.48 -0.26
N GLN A 23 7.52 5.58 -0.52
CA GLN A 23 8.56 5.14 0.44
C GLN A 23 9.41 6.27 1.01
N SER A 24 9.51 7.41 0.32
CA SER A 24 10.55 8.41 0.62
C SER A 24 10.05 9.64 1.37
N TRP A 25 8.78 10.03 1.20
CA TRP A 25 8.30 11.32 1.71
C TRP A 25 8.10 11.33 3.24
N ALA A 26 7.44 10.30 3.78
CA ALA A 26 7.21 10.21 5.23
C ALA A 26 8.52 9.97 6.01
N ARG A 27 9.37 9.05 5.52
CA ARG A 27 10.69 8.75 6.10
C ARG A 27 11.65 9.94 6.03
N GLY A 28 11.62 10.70 4.93
CA GLY A 28 12.49 11.87 4.76
C GLY A 28 12.12 13.08 5.62
N ILE A 29 10.84 13.24 5.98
CA ILE A 29 10.36 14.39 6.77
C ILE A 29 10.36 14.10 8.28
N PHE A 30 10.03 12.87 8.69
CA PHE A 30 9.80 12.54 10.11
C PHE A 30 10.83 11.56 10.71
N GLY A 31 11.81 11.10 9.93
CA GLY A 31 12.78 10.10 10.35
C GLY A 31 12.22 8.68 10.34
N ASP A 32 13.07 7.68 10.56
CA ASP A 32 12.64 6.29 10.66
C ASP A 32 11.81 6.09 11.93
N VAL A 33 10.54 5.74 11.77
CA VAL A 33 9.72 5.22 12.87
C VAL A 33 10.32 3.85 13.23
N PRO A 34 10.61 3.57 14.51
CA PRO A 34 11.04 2.23 14.93
C PRO A 34 10.07 1.19 14.37
N GLU A 35 10.57 0.17 13.67
CA GLU A 35 9.76 -0.82 12.91
C GLU A 35 8.65 -1.47 13.75
N GLU A 36 8.79 -1.46 15.08
CA GLU A 36 7.88 -2.10 16.02
C GLU A 36 6.77 -1.19 16.59
N SER A 37 6.87 0.14 16.41
CA SER A 37 5.93 1.09 17.02
C SER A 37 4.97 1.69 15.98
N PRO A 38 3.68 1.32 15.98
CA PRO A 38 2.70 1.90 15.06
C PRO A 38 2.56 3.42 15.30
N SER A 39 2.88 4.22 14.29
CA SER A 39 2.66 5.67 14.30
C SER A 39 1.37 6.01 13.58
N VAL A 40 0.38 6.56 14.30
CA VAL A 40 -0.91 7.01 13.73
C VAL A 40 -0.68 7.99 12.57
N ILE A 41 0.34 8.84 12.67
CA ILE A 41 0.69 9.82 11.64
C ILE A 41 1.25 9.14 10.39
N ASP A 42 2.07 8.08 10.54
CA ASP A 42 2.56 7.30 9.39
C ASP A 42 1.40 6.64 8.65
N TYR A 43 0.42 6.09 9.38
CA TYR A 43 -0.78 5.52 8.78
C TYR A 43 -1.64 6.58 8.09
N ALA A 44 -1.77 7.77 8.69
CA ALA A 44 -2.46 8.90 8.07
C ALA A 44 -1.80 9.27 6.73
N TRP A 45 -0.47 9.31 6.65
CA TRP A 45 0.27 9.58 5.41
C TRP A 45 0.09 8.48 4.37
N ARG A 46 0.16 7.20 4.78
CA ARG A 46 -0.09 6.06 3.87
C ARG A 46 -1.50 6.10 3.32
N GLY A 47 -2.49 6.31 4.20
CA GLY A 47 -3.89 6.45 3.83
C GLY A 47 -4.11 7.64 2.90
N LEU A 48 -3.53 8.80 3.22
CA LEU A 48 -3.58 9.99 2.36
C LEU A 48 -3.00 9.71 0.98
N ALA A 49 -1.85 9.04 0.88
CA ALA A 49 -1.22 8.72 -0.39
C ALA A 49 -2.10 7.80 -1.25
N ILE A 50 -2.61 6.72 -0.67
CA ILE A 50 -3.52 5.78 -1.36
C ILE A 50 -4.80 6.51 -1.78
N GLY A 51 -5.39 7.28 -0.88
CA GLY A 51 -6.60 8.05 -1.14
C GLY A 51 -6.42 9.12 -2.21
N THR A 52 -5.28 9.82 -2.22
CA THR A 52 -4.94 10.82 -3.25
C THR A 52 -4.87 10.17 -4.63
N LEU A 53 -4.18 9.02 -4.74
CA LEU A 53 -4.05 8.30 -6.01
C LEU A 53 -5.38 7.67 -6.46
N ALA A 54 -6.18 7.14 -5.53
CA ALA A 54 -7.50 6.62 -5.83
C ALA A 54 -8.45 7.75 -6.28
N GLY A 55 -8.42 8.88 -5.59
CA GLY A 55 -9.17 10.09 -5.94
C GLY A 55 -8.77 10.65 -7.30
N LEU A 56 -7.47 10.75 -7.58
CA LEU A 56 -6.95 11.10 -8.90
C LEU A 56 -7.40 10.13 -9.99
N SER A 57 -7.35 8.83 -9.72
CA SER A 57 -7.79 7.79 -10.65
C SER A 57 -9.29 7.91 -10.95
N ALA A 58 -10.13 8.03 -9.93
CA ALA A 58 -11.57 8.21 -10.08
C ALA A 58 -11.91 9.51 -10.83
N GLY A 59 -11.26 10.62 -10.46
CA GLY A 59 -11.42 11.90 -11.14
C GLY A 59 -10.98 11.85 -12.60
N TYR A 60 -9.90 11.12 -12.90
CA TYR A 60 -9.40 10.95 -14.26
C TYR A 60 -10.38 10.15 -15.13
N VAL A 61 -10.97 9.07 -14.60
CA VAL A 61 -12.00 8.29 -15.32
C VAL A 61 -13.16 9.21 -15.73
N ARG A 62 -13.67 10.01 -14.78
CA ARG A 62 -14.78 10.95 -15.04
C ARG A 62 -14.39 12.03 -16.04
N TYR A 63 -13.22 12.65 -15.86
CA TYR A 63 -12.67 13.64 -16.80
C TYR A 63 -12.59 13.11 -18.24
N ALA A 64 -12.20 11.84 -18.39
CA ALA A 64 -12.04 11.19 -19.67
C ALA A 64 -13.37 10.69 -20.29
N ASP A 65 -14.47 10.64 -19.53
CA ASP A 65 -15.83 10.32 -20.01
C ASP A 65 -16.68 11.58 -20.27
N GLU A 66 -16.66 12.58 -19.39
CA GLU A 66 -17.65 13.67 -19.31
C GLU A 66 -17.22 15.02 -19.91
N ARG A 67 -16.11 15.07 -20.68
CA ARG A 67 -15.60 16.27 -21.39
C ARG A 67 -14.82 17.26 -20.51
N ASP A 68 -13.60 16.88 -20.13
CA ASP A 68 -12.50 17.83 -19.92
C ASP A 68 -12.63 18.76 -18.70
N ASN A 69 -13.51 18.43 -17.75
CA ASN A 69 -13.69 19.23 -16.54
C ASN A 69 -12.58 18.92 -15.53
N THR A 70 -11.57 19.79 -15.46
CA THR A 70 -10.46 19.66 -14.51
C THR A 70 -10.89 19.79 -13.06
N GLU A 71 -12.07 20.37 -12.80
CA GLU A 71 -12.65 20.46 -11.46
C GLU A 71 -12.94 19.07 -10.86
N ASP A 72 -13.31 18.09 -11.68
CA ASP A 72 -13.61 16.73 -11.20
C ASP A 72 -12.37 16.01 -10.69
N ILE A 73 -11.21 16.27 -11.31
CA ILE A 73 -9.91 15.76 -10.85
C ILE A 73 -9.56 16.40 -9.51
N ALA A 74 -9.67 17.72 -9.39
CA ALA A 74 -9.32 18.45 -8.16
C ALA A 74 -10.22 18.06 -6.98
N ARG A 75 -11.55 17.97 -7.21
CA ARG A 75 -12.52 17.53 -6.20
C ARG A 75 -12.28 16.09 -5.79
N SER A 76 -12.10 15.17 -6.75
CA SER A 76 -11.88 13.75 -6.45
C SER A 76 -10.56 13.53 -5.74
N LEU A 77 -9.50 14.26 -6.10
CA LEU A 77 -8.23 14.29 -5.36
C LEU A 77 -8.48 14.72 -3.92
N GLY A 78 -9.13 15.87 -3.69
CA GLY A 78 -9.38 16.38 -2.34
C GLY A 78 -10.19 15.41 -1.47
N TYR A 79 -11.30 14.87 -2.00
CA TYR A 79 -12.10 13.89 -1.29
C TYR A 79 -11.33 12.59 -1.03
N GLY A 80 -10.59 12.10 -2.03
CA GLY A 80 -9.76 10.91 -1.91
C GLY A 80 -8.68 11.07 -0.84
N SER A 81 -7.93 12.17 -0.85
CA SER A 81 -6.89 12.48 0.13
C SER A 81 -7.45 12.55 1.55
N LEU A 82 -8.57 13.24 1.76
CA LEU A 82 -9.20 13.38 3.07
C LEU A 82 -9.78 12.05 3.58
N ALA A 83 -10.49 11.32 2.73
CA ALA A 83 -11.03 10.01 3.08
C ALA A 83 -9.91 9.02 3.40
N GLY A 84 -8.86 8.99 2.56
CA GLY A 84 -7.69 8.15 2.77
C GLY A 84 -6.96 8.49 4.06
N ALA A 85 -6.71 9.77 4.35
CA ALA A 85 -6.10 10.21 5.59
C ALA A 85 -6.95 9.80 6.82
N GLY A 86 -8.27 9.97 6.73
CA GLY A 86 -9.21 9.57 7.78
C GLY A 86 -9.18 8.07 8.05
N VAL A 87 -9.22 7.24 7.01
CA VAL A 87 -9.08 5.77 7.14
C VAL A 87 -7.72 5.42 7.74
N GLY A 88 -6.64 6.06 7.28
CA GLY A 88 -5.30 5.88 7.84
C GLY A 88 -5.25 6.19 9.33
N ILE A 89 -5.82 7.30 9.78
CA ILE A 89 -5.89 7.66 11.21
C ILE A 89 -6.65 6.62 12.01
N LEU A 90 -7.85 6.22 11.55
CA LEU A 90 -8.69 5.24 12.27
C LEU A 90 -7.98 3.90 12.44
N VAL A 91 -7.37 3.43 11.37
CA VAL A 91 -6.66 2.16 11.33
C VAL A 91 -5.37 2.24 12.15
N GLY A 92 -4.64 3.35 12.06
CA GLY A 92 -3.46 3.61 12.88
C GLY A 92 -3.76 3.70 14.37
N LEU A 93 -4.91 4.28 14.75
CA LEU A 93 -5.38 4.30 16.14
C LEU A 93 -5.70 2.89 16.66
N ALA A 94 -6.32 2.04 15.83
CA ALA A 94 -6.64 0.66 16.19
C ALA A 94 -5.37 -0.18 16.43
N ASP A 95 -4.36 -0.02 15.56
CA ASP A 95 -3.08 -0.70 15.71
C ASP A 95 -2.25 -0.12 16.87
N ALA A 96 -2.25 1.20 17.05
CA ALA A 96 -1.60 1.85 18.19
C ALA A 96 -2.19 1.43 19.54
N ALA A 97 -3.51 1.26 19.63
CA ALA A 97 -4.17 0.72 20.82
C ALA A 97 -3.74 -0.71 21.14
N SER A 98 -3.31 -1.47 20.13
CA SER A 98 -2.80 -2.84 20.27
C SER A 98 -1.30 -2.89 20.56
N GLY A 99 -0.60 -1.76 20.54
CA GLY A 99 0.84 -1.64 20.84
C GLY A 99 1.78 -2.23 19.79
N LYS A 100 1.27 -2.62 18.63
CA LYS A 100 2.05 -3.22 17.53
C LYS A 100 1.43 -2.90 16.18
N THR A 101 2.24 -2.88 15.13
CA THR A 101 1.75 -2.88 13.75
C THR A 101 0.82 -4.07 13.59
N GLY A 102 -0.45 -3.80 13.26
CA GLY A 102 -1.51 -4.80 13.31
C GLY A 102 -2.12 -5.04 11.94
N ILE A 103 -3.37 -5.49 11.97
CA ILE A 103 -4.18 -5.78 10.78
C ILE A 103 -4.24 -4.55 9.86
N GLY A 104 -4.26 -3.37 10.47
CA GLY A 104 -4.33 -2.11 9.77
C GLY A 104 -3.17 -1.83 8.84
N GLY A 105 -1.95 -2.05 9.32
CA GLY A 105 -0.73 -1.83 8.56
C GLY A 105 -0.64 -2.73 7.34
N ILE A 106 -1.10 -3.98 7.49
CA ILE A 106 -1.15 -4.97 6.41
C ILE A 106 -2.17 -4.55 5.35
N ILE A 107 -3.38 -4.15 5.77
CA ILE A 107 -4.41 -3.68 4.83
C ILE A 107 -3.90 -2.49 4.00
N LEU A 108 -3.32 -1.46 4.63
CA LEU A 108 -2.80 -0.30 3.89
C LEU A 108 -1.63 -0.68 2.96
N ARG A 109 -0.77 -1.61 3.37
CA ARG A 109 0.31 -2.15 2.53
C ARG A 109 -0.26 -2.84 1.30
N ASP A 110 -1.24 -3.71 1.48
CA ASP A 110 -1.77 -4.55 0.39
C ASP A 110 -2.65 -3.75 -0.55
N MET A 111 -3.43 -2.78 -0.06
CA MET A 111 -4.09 -1.78 -0.90
C MET A 111 -3.10 -1.02 -1.79
N ARG A 112 -1.96 -0.59 -1.24
CA ARG A 112 -0.92 0.10 -2.00
C ARG A 112 -0.29 -0.80 -3.06
N MET A 113 0.07 -2.03 -2.70
CA MET A 113 0.71 -3.00 -3.61
C MET A 113 -0.27 -3.46 -4.70
N GLY A 114 -1.52 -3.72 -4.33
CA GLY A 114 -2.59 -4.04 -5.28
C GLY A 114 -2.83 -2.88 -6.23
N GLY A 115 -2.93 -1.65 -5.72
CA GLY A 115 -3.09 -0.44 -6.52
C GLY A 115 -1.95 -0.22 -7.51
N SER A 116 -0.69 -0.35 -7.08
CA SER A 116 0.47 -0.18 -7.98
C SER A 116 0.54 -1.28 -9.05
N LEU A 117 0.30 -2.54 -8.68
CA LEU A 117 0.21 -3.64 -9.64
C LEU A 117 -0.93 -3.41 -10.65
N GLY A 118 -2.11 -3.05 -10.15
CA GLY A 118 -3.27 -2.77 -10.96
C GLY A 118 -3.03 -1.60 -11.92
N LEU A 119 -2.35 -0.54 -11.49
CA LEU A 119 -1.95 0.58 -12.33
C LEU A 119 -1.06 0.12 -13.48
N VAL A 120 -0.05 -0.71 -13.21
CA VAL A 120 0.85 -1.25 -14.24
C VAL A 120 0.07 -2.10 -15.24
N LEU A 121 -0.72 -3.07 -14.76
CA LEU A 121 -1.52 -3.95 -15.61
C LEU A 121 -2.54 -3.17 -16.44
N GLY A 122 -3.22 -2.21 -15.82
CA GLY A 122 -4.19 -1.32 -16.48
C GLY A 122 -3.54 -0.43 -17.52
N THR A 123 -2.33 0.08 -17.27
CA THR A 123 -1.55 0.84 -18.25
C THR A 123 -1.17 -0.02 -19.45
N ILE A 124 -0.73 -1.26 -19.21
CA ILE A 124 -0.39 -2.21 -20.28
C ILE A 124 -1.64 -2.51 -21.13
N TRP A 125 -2.76 -2.83 -20.48
CA TRP A 125 -4.02 -3.11 -21.15
C TRP A 125 -4.51 -1.91 -21.98
N GLY A 126 -4.51 -0.71 -21.39
CA GLY A 126 -4.86 0.52 -22.09
C GLY A 126 -3.89 0.87 -23.23
N GLY A 127 -2.62 0.50 -23.11
CA GLY A 127 -1.61 0.60 -24.17
C GLY A 127 -1.92 -0.28 -25.37
N ILE A 128 -2.31 -1.54 -25.12
CA ILE A 128 -2.74 -2.47 -26.17
C ILE A 128 -3.97 -1.92 -26.89
N ASP A 129 -4.97 -1.44 -26.14
CA ASP A 129 -6.19 -0.86 -26.70
C ASP A 129 -5.92 0.41 -27.52
N ALA A 130 -5.03 1.28 -27.04
CA ALA A 130 -4.63 2.49 -27.73
C ALA A 130 -3.96 2.21 -29.09
N LEU A 131 -3.19 1.13 -29.20
CA LEU A 131 -2.59 0.71 -30.47
C LEU A 131 -3.65 0.18 -31.47
N GLY A 132 -4.71 -0.45 -30.97
CA GLY A 132 -5.81 -0.94 -31.82
C GLY A 132 -6.76 0.17 -32.30
N THR A 133 -6.99 1.19 -31.47
CA THR A 133 -8.00 2.24 -31.72
C THR A 133 -7.42 3.61 -32.11
N ASN A 134 -6.10 3.80 -32.03
CA ASN A 134 -5.40 5.09 -32.14
C ASN A 134 -5.82 6.14 -31.08
N GLN A 135 -6.45 5.70 -29.98
CA GLN A 135 -6.89 6.55 -28.88
C GLN A 135 -5.98 6.39 -27.66
N TRP A 136 -4.96 7.25 -27.57
CA TRP A 136 -4.02 7.26 -26.43
C TRP A 136 -4.67 7.57 -25.07
N GLU A 137 -5.91 8.07 -25.06
CA GLU A 137 -6.71 8.27 -23.85
C GLU A 137 -7.04 6.93 -23.14
N SER A 138 -7.10 5.81 -23.88
CA SER A 138 -7.30 4.48 -23.33
C SER A 138 -6.19 4.06 -22.36
N VAL A 139 -4.96 4.57 -22.53
CA VAL A 139 -3.83 4.29 -21.63
C VAL A 139 -4.11 4.83 -20.23
N GLY A 140 -4.49 6.11 -20.15
CA GLY A 140 -4.79 6.76 -18.88
C GLY A 140 -6.04 6.17 -18.21
N LYS A 141 -7.09 5.87 -19.00
CA LYS A 141 -8.31 5.22 -18.47
C LYS A 141 -8.00 3.84 -17.92
N GLY A 142 -7.19 3.06 -18.65
CA GLY A 142 -6.72 1.76 -18.22
C GLY A 142 -5.92 1.83 -16.92
N ALA A 143 -4.96 2.76 -16.83
CA ALA A 143 -4.16 2.98 -15.62
C ALA A 143 -5.03 3.35 -14.41
N ALA A 144 -6.00 4.25 -14.59
CA ALA A 144 -6.88 4.71 -13.52
C ALA A 144 -7.82 3.59 -13.02
N TRP A 145 -8.48 2.87 -13.92
CA TRP A 145 -9.31 1.72 -13.55
C TRP A 145 -8.48 0.59 -12.95
N GLY A 146 -7.28 0.37 -13.49
CA GLY A 146 -6.31 -0.58 -12.97
C GLY A 146 -5.93 -0.26 -11.52
N TYR A 147 -5.58 0.99 -11.22
CA TYR A 147 -5.26 1.41 -9.86
C TYR A 147 -6.44 1.21 -8.90
N LEU A 148 -7.64 1.68 -9.29
CA LEU A 148 -8.86 1.54 -8.46
C LEU A 148 -9.18 0.07 -8.18
N GLY A 149 -9.20 -0.78 -9.22
CA GLY A 149 -9.44 -2.21 -9.07
C GLY A 149 -8.36 -2.87 -8.21
N GLY A 150 -7.11 -2.50 -8.42
CA GLY A 150 -5.97 -2.97 -7.64
C GLY A 150 -6.07 -2.63 -6.15
N VAL A 151 -6.47 -1.39 -5.81
CA VAL A 151 -6.68 -0.96 -4.42
C VAL A 151 -7.79 -1.77 -3.76
N VAL A 152 -8.91 -2.00 -4.45
CA VAL A 152 -10.03 -2.78 -3.93
C VAL A 152 -9.64 -4.25 -3.73
N LEU A 153 -8.92 -4.84 -4.69
CA LEU A 153 -8.40 -6.20 -4.56
C LEU A 153 -7.39 -6.32 -3.41
N GLY A 154 -6.47 -5.36 -3.29
CA GLY A 154 -5.50 -5.30 -2.20
C GLY A 154 -6.15 -5.16 -0.83
N LEU A 155 -7.23 -4.38 -0.72
CA LEU A 155 -8.05 -4.33 0.49
C LEU A 155 -8.65 -5.70 0.83
N GLY A 156 -9.22 -6.38 -0.17
CA GLY A 156 -9.80 -7.71 0.00
C GLY A 156 -8.78 -8.74 0.47
N ILE A 157 -7.61 -8.80 -0.17
CA ILE A 157 -6.51 -9.68 0.21
C ILE A 157 -6.03 -9.35 1.62
N GLY A 158 -5.79 -8.06 1.91
CA GLY A 158 -5.33 -7.63 3.21
C GLY A 158 -6.31 -7.97 4.34
N ILE A 159 -7.63 -7.91 4.12
CA ILE A 159 -8.62 -8.32 5.13
C ILE A 159 -8.55 -9.83 5.41
N ILE A 160 -8.26 -10.65 4.39
CA ILE A 160 -8.23 -12.11 4.50
C ILE A 160 -6.91 -12.59 5.12
N GLU A 161 -5.77 -12.06 4.69
CA GLU A 161 -4.44 -12.52 5.11
C GLU A 161 -3.97 -11.87 6.42
N ALA A 162 -4.43 -10.66 6.75
CA ALA A 162 -3.93 -9.95 7.92
C ALA A 162 -4.12 -10.68 9.27
N PRO A 163 -5.25 -11.35 9.56
CA PRO A 163 -5.40 -12.09 10.80
C PRO A 163 -4.37 -13.22 10.95
N GLU A 164 -4.10 -13.94 9.87
CA GLU A 164 -3.14 -15.05 9.84
C GLU A 164 -1.71 -14.52 10.06
N LEU A 165 -1.31 -13.49 9.31
CA LEU A 165 0.03 -12.90 9.43
C LEU A 165 0.31 -12.31 10.81
N VAL A 166 -0.65 -11.60 11.42
CA VAL A 166 -0.51 -11.06 12.77
C VAL A 166 -0.41 -12.17 13.83
N SER A 167 -1.09 -13.30 13.59
CA SER A 167 -1.03 -14.47 14.47
C SER A 167 0.32 -15.18 14.40
N GLU A 168 0.85 -15.39 13.19
CA GLU A 168 2.19 -15.99 13.00
C GLU A 168 3.29 -15.12 13.60
N GLU A 169 3.17 -13.79 13.51
CA GLU A 169 4.14 -12.88 14.09
C GLU A 169 4.10 -12.91 15.63
N ALA A 170 2.90 -13.05 16.22
CA ALA A 170 2.75 -13.27 17.65
C ALA A 170 3.32 -14.63 18.10
N GLU A 171 3.16 -15.68 17.28
CA GLU A 171 3.75 -17.01 17.51
C GLU A 171 5.28 -17.02 17.36
N ARG A 172 5.81 -16.25 16.40
CA ARG A 172 7.26 -16.14 16.18
C ARG A 172 7.95 -15.38 17.31
N LYS A 173 7.26 -14.42 17.92
CA LYS A 173 7.72 -13.66 19.10
C LYS A 173 7.51 -14.41 20.42
N THR A 174 6.78 -15.52 20.44
CA THR A 174 6.70 -16.39 21.63
C THR A 174 7.92 -17.30 21.71
N LEU A 175 8.45 -17.47 22.92
CA LEU A 175 9.68 -18.20 23.25
C LEU A 175 9.84 -19.51 22.45
N ARG A 176 10.92 -19.62 21.67
CA ARG A 176 11.30 -20.90 21.07
C ARG A 176 11.98 -21.76 22.14
N TYR A 177 11.27 -22.76 22.63
CA TYR A 177 11.82 -23.79 23.51
C TYR A 177 12.47 -24.87 22.65
N GLY A 178 13.79 -24.97 22.71
CA GLY A 178 14.55 -26.04 22.06
C GLY A 178 15.14 -26.98 23.10
N MET A 179 15.09 -28.29 22.87
CA MET A 179 15.97 -29.22 23.59
C MET A 179 17.27 -29.34 22.81
N SER A 180 18.36 -28.92 23.43
CA SER A 180 19.71 -29.05 22.89
C SER A 180 20.50 -30.02 23.75
N ILE A 181 21.27 -30.88 23.11
CA ILE A 181 22.16 -31.82 23.79
C ILE A 181 23.56 -31.21 23.74
N PHE A 182 24.17 -31.01 24.90
CA PHE A 182 25.54 -30.53 25.00
C PHE A 182 26.42 -31.62 25.61
N GLU A 183 27.64 -31.73 25.08
CA GLU A 183 28.68 -32.60 25.61
C GLU A 183 29.60 -31.76 26.49
N ASP A 184 29.66 -32.10 27.79
CA ASP A 184 30.57 -31.44 28.75
C ASP A 184 32.04 -31.82 28.46
N SER A 185 32.99 -31.06 29.03
CA SER A 185 34.44 -31.31 29.04
C SER A 185 34.80 -32.76 29.45
N GLN A 186 33.97 -33.41 30.26
CA GLN A 186 34.13 -34.82 30.64
C GLN A 186 33.41 -35.84 29.72
N LYS A 187 32.93 -35.42 28.55
CA LYS A 187 32.12 -36.23 27.61
C LYS A 187 30.79 -36.73 28.16
N ASN A 188 30.26 -36.08 29.20
CA ASN A 188 28.94 -36.37 29.69
C ASN A 188 27.89 -35.66 28.83
N ILE A 189 26.84 -36.39 28.45
CA ILE A 189 25.73 -35.87 27.65
C ILE A 189 24.72 -35.25 28.60
N CYS A 190 24.56 -33.93 28.52
CA CYS A 190 23.61 -33.19 29.35
C CYS A 190 22.47 -32.65 28.47
N PRO A 191 21.20 -33.00 28.75
CA PRO A 191 20.08 -32.34 28.12
C PRO A 191 19.97 -30.92 28.67
N ALA A 192 19.86 -29.95 27.78
CA ALA A 192 19.66 -28.56 28.16
C ALA A 192 18.44 -27.99 27.44
N LEU A 193 17.67 -27.21 28.20
CA LEU A 193 16.59 -26.41 27.66
C LEU A 193 17.22 -25.13 27.12
N SER A 194 17.26 -24.99 25.79
CA SER A 194 17.63 -23.75 25.13
C SER A 194 16.41 -22.83 25.07
N LEU A 195 16.54 -21.66 25.69
CA LEU A 195 15.60 -20.55 25.51
C LEU A 195 16.23 -19.61 24.49
N SER A 196 15.68 -19.61 23.27
CA SER A 196 16.08 -18.63 22.27
C SER A 196 15.09 -17.47 22.31
N PHE A 197 15.59 -16.30 22.70
CA PHE A 197 14.83 -15.06 22.64
C PHE A 197 14.89 -14.53 21.20
N PRO A 198 13.75 -14.22 20.58
CA PRO A 198 13.78 -13.43 19.36
C PRO A 198 14.36 -12.06 19.71
N TYR A 199 15.52 -11.73 19.14
CA TYR A 199 16.09 -10.39 19.16
C TYR A 199 15.40 -9.50 18.14
#